data_AF-A0A8T3SF75-F1
#
_entry.id   AF-A0A8T3SF75-F1
#
_cell.length_a   1.000
_cell.length_b   1.000
_cell.length_c   1.000
_cell.angle_alpha   90.00
_cell.angle_beta   90.00
_cell.angle_gamma   90.00
#
_symmetry.space_group_name_H-M   'P 1'
#
loop_
_entity.id
_entity.type
_entity.pdbx_description
1 polymer ?
#
loop_
_entity_poly.entity_id
_entity_poly.type
_entity_poly.pdbx_seq_one_letter_code
_entity_poly.pdbx_strand_id
1 'polypeptide(L)'
;MPRRKSAKRTSKRQPTSHTSITMQKMEKDFSTAPSRLSAQLSTEIQAIKQREAKLKNSLAKNKGQIKSTEARIKATKGKGTAASKKQLSKFKKSHGLLLKDQKVLTKGLTETSKSLDSSSSKQAKLVALRKHLSQFEKEWALNSKNNKNNKNNKTKVQAQTRKKTKKTTTSAKPRQTTNAPDTQMTEPRTDSRIYDRTMDETIDESTEVTS
;
A
#
# COMPACT_ATOMS: atom_id res chain seq x y z
N MET A 1 -59.73 52.39 -27.01
CA MET A 1 -58.59 51.45 -27.09
C MET A 1 -58.29 50.88 -25.71
N PRO A 2 -58.38 49.56 -25.45
CA PRO A 2 -58.02 48.99 -24.16
C PRO A 2 -56.54 48.56 -24.15
N ARG A 3 -55.78 49.07 -23.17
CA ARG A 3 -54.38 48.69 -22.90
C ARG A 3 -54.30 47.23 -22.40
N ARG A 4 -53.65 46.35 -23.18
CA ARG A 4 -53.27 45.00 -22.73
C ARG A 4 -52.21 45.09 -21.63
N LYS A 5 -52.56 44.73 -20.39
CA LYS A 5 -51.60 44.52 -19.30
C LYS A 5 -50.84 43.22 -19.57
N SER A 6 -49.52 43.28 -19.72
CA SER A 6 -48.68 42.09 -19.82
C SER A 6 -48.55 41.45 -18.44
N ALA A 7 -49.10 40.25 -18.28
CA ALA A 7 -48.94 39.45 -17.07
C ALA A 7 -47.47 38.98 -16.97
N LYS A 8 -46.80 39.41 -15.89
CA LYS A 8 -45.42 39.00 -15.57
C LYS A 8 -45.43 37.51 -15.17
N ARG A 9 -45.14 36.62 -16.12
CA ARG A 9 -45.00 35.18 -15.86
C ARG A 9 -43.81 34.95 -14.93
N THR A 10 -44.06 34.58 -13.68
CA THR A 10 -43.02 34.03 -12.80
C THR A 10 -42.65 32.64 -13.33
N SER A 11 -41.51 32.55 -14.02
CA SER A 11 -40.92 31.26 -14.38
C SER A 11 -40.53 30.53 -13.08
N LYS A 12 -41.37 29.60 -12.64
CA LYS A 12 -41.07 28.72 -11.52
C LYS A 12 -40.04 27.70 -12.03
N ARG A 13 -38.75 28.02 -11.84
CA ARG A 13 -37.65 27.08 -12.12
C ARG A 13 -37.89 25.82 -11.27
N GLN A 14 -38.05 24.68 -11.93
CA GLN A 14 -38.07 23.37 -11.28
C GLN A 14 -36.73 23.19 -10.54
N PRO A 15 -36.75 22.79 -9.25
CA PRO A 15 -35.52 22.54 -8.52
C PRO A 15 -34.80 21.33 -9.14
N THR A 16 -33.55 21.51 -9.54
CA THR A 16 -32.63 20.46 -10.02
C THR A 16 -32.18 19.55 -8.86
N SER A 17 -33.11 19.08 -8.02
CA SER A 17 -32.82 18.35 -6.78
C SER A 17 -32.23 16.97 -7.05
N HIS A 18 -32.74 16.24 -8.04
CA HIS A 18 -32.23 14.92 -8.40
C HIS A 18 -30.76 14.92 -8.81
N THR A 19 -30.31 15.93 -9.57
CA THR A 19 -28.91 16.04 -9.98
C THR A 19 -27.99 16.31 -8.80
N SER A 20 -28.42 17.14 -7.85
CA SER A 20 -27.63 17.46 -6.64
C SER A 20 -27.48 16.27 -5.69
N ILE A 21 -28.51 15.43 -5.54
CA ILE A 21 -28.47 14.22 -4.71
C ILE A 21 -27.51 13.18 -5.31
N THR A 22 -27.51 13.03 -6.64
CA THR A 22 -26.60 12.11 -7.33
C THR A 22 -25.14 12.55 -7.21
N MET A 23 -24.87 13.86 -7.30
CA MET A 23 -23.51 14.40 -7.13
C MET A 23 -22.97 14.21 -5.71
N GLN A 24 -23.78 14.51 -4.69
CA GLN A 24 -23.40 14.28 -3.29
C GLN A 24 -23.08 12.79 -3.01
N LYS A 25 -23.84 11.88 -3.63
CA LYS A 25 -23.56 10.44 -3.52
C LYS A 25 -22.22 10.08 -4.18
N MET A 26 -21.95 10.58 -5.38
CA MET A 26 -20.67 10.33 -6.07
C MET A 26 -19.48 10.91 -5.31
N GLU A 27 -19.60 12.10 -4.72
CA GLU A 27 -18.57 12.72 -3.89
C GLU A 27 -18.27 11.87 -2.64
N LYS A 28 -19.31 11.37 -1.97
CA LYS A 28 -19.16 10.47 -0.83
C LYS A 28 -18.54 9.13 -1.23
N ASP A 29 -18.93 8.57 -2.36
CA ASP A 29 -18.35 7.32 -2.86
C ASP A 29 -16.88 7.51 -3.24
N PHE A 30 -16.51 8.63 -3.85
CA PHE A 30 -15.12 8.92 -4.22
C PHE A 30 -14.20 9.11 -3.00
N SER A 31 -14.68 9.83 -1.97
CA SER A 31 -13.92 10.02 -0.72
C SER A 31 -13.79 8.73 0.09
N THR A 32 -14.81 7.87 0.09
CA THR A 32 -14.81 6.62 0.87
C THR A 32 -14.22 5.42 0.12
N ALA A 33 -14.18 5.41 -1.22
CA ALA A 33 -13.69 4.30 -2.03
C ALA A 33 -12.25 3.87 -1.70
N PRO A 34 -11.25 4.78 -1.54
CA PRO A 34 -9.90 4.37 -1.17
C PRO A 34 -9.85 3.61 0.15
N SER A 35 -10.69 3.98 1.13
CA SER A 35 -10.75 3.30 2.43
C SER A 35 -11.36 1.89 2.32
N ARG A 36 -12.43 1.74 1.53
CA ARG A 36 -13.09 0.45 1.29
C ARG A 36 -12.16 -0.51 0.54
N LEU A 37 -11.54 -0.04 -0.55
CA LEU A 37 -10.59 -0.82 -1.34
C LEU A 37 -9.35 -1.20 -0.51
N SER A 38 -8.87 -0.30 0.35
CA SER A 38 -7.74 -0.57 1.25
C SER A 38 -8.07 -1.62 2.31
N ALA A 39 -9.31 -1.63 2.83
CA ALA A 39 -9.77 -2.67 3.75
C ALA A 39 -9.86 -4.03 3.04
N GLN A 40 -10.41 -4.08 1.82
CA GLN A 40 -10.47 -5.30 1.01
C GLN A 40 -9.08 -5.84 0.67
N LEU A 41 -8.14 -4.98 0.25
CA LEU A 41 -6.77 -5.41 0.00
C LEU A 41 -6.07 -5.90 1.27
N SER A 42 -6.39 -5.36 2.44
CA SER A 42 -5.81 -5.83 3.71
C SER A 42 -6.23 -7.27 4.02
N THR A 43 -7.50 -7.61 3.80
CA THR A 43 -7.99 -8.98 4.02
C THR A 43 -7.40 -9.94 2.99
N GLU A 44 -7.29 -9.53 1.72
CA GLU A 44 -6.61 -10.31 0.68
C GLU A 44 -5.13 -10.55 1.00
N ILE A 45 -4.39 -9.51 1.43
CA ILE A 45 -3.00 -9.63 1.86
C ILE A 45 -2.86 -10.63 3.00
N GLN A 46 -3.76 -10.58 3.99
CA GLN A 46 -3.73 -11.52 5.11
C GLN A 46 -3.99 -12.97 4.64
N ALA A 47 -4.94 -13.17 3.73
CA ALA A 47 -5.19 -14.48 3.13
C ALA A 47 -3.98 -14.99 2.32
N ILE A 48 -3.31 -14.12 1.57
CA ILE A 48 -2.08 -14.44 0.82
C ILE A 48 -0.96 -14.84 1.80
N LYS A 49 -0.73 -14.09 2.88
CA LYS A 49 0.25 -14.42 3.92
C LYS A 49 -0.01 -15.79 4.56
N GLN A 50 -1.27 -16.11 4.83
CA GLN A 50 -1.64 -17.43 5.35
C GLN A 50 -1.34 -18.55 4.34
N ARG A 51 -1.61 -18.34 3.05
CA ARG A 51 -1.24 -19.30 2.01
C ARG A 51 0.27 -19.47 1.91
N GLU A 52 1.02 -18.39 1.98
CA GLU A 52 2.49 -18.40 1.96
C GLU A 52 3.05 -19.21 3.13
N ALA A 53 2.54 -19.00 4.35
CA ALA A 53 2.94 -19.76 5.53
C ALA A 53 2.63 -21.26 5.38
N LYS A 54 1.45 -21.61 4.85
CA LYS A 54 1.08 -23.01 4.57
C LYS A 54 2.05 -23.64 3.55
N LEU A 55 2.40 -22.94 2.48
CA LEU A 55 3.36 -23.42 1.49
C LEU A 55 4.76 -23.61 2.07
N LYS A 56 5.24 -22.66 2.89
CA LYS A 56 6.53 -22.78 3.60
C LYS A 56 6.56 -24.03 4.50
N ASN A 57 5.49 -24.27 5.25
CA ASN A 57 5.37 -25.46 6.10
C ASN A 57 5.34 -26.76 5.28
N SER A 58 4.57 -26.81 4.19
CA SER A 58 4.53 -27.96 3.30
C SER A 58 5.90 -28.24 2.66
N LEU A 59 6.64 -27.20 2.28
CA LEU A 59 7.98 -27.31 1.72
C LEU A 59 8.97 -27.87 2.74
N ALA A 60 8.91 -27.42 4.00
CA ALA A 60 9.72 -27.95 5.09
C ALA A 60 9.44 -29.45 5.35
N LYS A 61 8.16 -29.84 5.40
CA LYS A 61 7.76 -31.25 5.54
C LYS A 61 8.26 -32.10 4.37
N ASN A 62 8.09 -31.63 3.14
CA ASN A 62 8.55 -32.33 1.94
C ASN A 62 10.08 -32.50 1.96
N LYS A 63 10.85 -31.45 2.32
CA LYS A 63 12.31 -31.56 2.51
C LYS A 63 12.68 -32.64 3.53
N GLY A 64 11.96 -32.76 4.64
CA GLY A 64 12.16 -33.82 5.63
C GLY A 64 11.91 -35.22 5.05
N GLN A 65 10.83 -35.38 4.29
CA GLN A 65 10.50 -36.64 3.61
C GLN A 65 11.54 -37.02 2.54
N ILE A 66 12.05 -36.05 1.78
CA ILE A 66 13.14 -36.28 0.82
C ILE A 66 14.37 -36.81 1.54
N LYS A 67 14.82 -36.16 2.62
CA LYS A 67 15.98 -36.61 3.41
C LYS A 67 15.77 -38.02 3.97
N SER A 68 14.60 -38.31 4.52
CA SER A 68 14.28 -39.65 5.07
C SER A 68 14.24 -40.73 3.98
N THR A 69 13.63 -40.44 2.83
CA THR A 69 13.61 -41.40 1.70
C THR A 69 15.00 -41.61 1.11
N GLU A 70 15.84 -40.58 1.02
CA GLU A 70 17.26 -40.71 0.64
C GLU A 70 18.04 -41.60 1.60
N ALA A 71 17.86 -41.42 2.91
CA ALA A 71 18.48 -42.27 3.92
C ALA A 71 18.05 -43.74 3.75
N ARG A 72 16.74 -44.00 3.51
CA ARG A 72 16.21 -45.34 3.24
C ARG A 72 16.76 -45.94 1.95
N ILE A 73 16.92 -45.14 0.88
CA ILE A 73 17.55 -45.58 -0.37
C ILE A 73 19.00 -46.00 -0.11
N LYS A 74 19.77 -45.19 0.64
CA LYS A 74 21.16 -45.51 0.99
C LYS A 74 21.24 -46.80 1.82
N ALA A 75 20.39 -46.96 2.84
CA ALA A 75 20.38 -48.12 3.72
C ALA A 75 19.90 -49.43 3.05
N THR A 76 19.12 -49.34 1.97
CA THR A 76 18.67 -50.50 1.19
C THR A 76 19.57 -50.82 0.01
N LYS A 77 20.38 -49.86 -0.44
CA LYS A 77 21.39 -50.07 -1.48
C LYS A 77 22.43 -51.10 -0.98
N GLY A 78 22.71 -52.11 -1.80
CA GLY A 78 23.66 -53.18 -1.46
C GLY A 78 23.07 -54.40 -0.75
N LYS A 79 21.82 -54.33 -0.24
CA LYS A 79 21.12 -55.52 0.26
C LYS A 79 20.65 -56.33 -0.97
N GLY A 80 21.19 -57.53 -1.15
CA GLY A 80 21.03 -58.34 -2.38
C GLY A 80 19.74 -59.15 -2.53
N THR A 81 18.82 -59.09 -1.56
CA THR A 81 17.61 -59.92 -1.54
C THR A 81 16.53 -59.43 -2.53
N ALA A 82 15.62 -60.33 -2.95
CA ALA A 82 14.51 -59.93 -3.81
C ALA A 82 13.59 -58.90 -3.14
N ALA A 83 13.40 -59.02 -1.81
CA ALA A 83 12.62 -58.08 -1.02
C ALA A 83 13.26 -56.67 -0.98
N SER A 84 14.58 -56.57 -0.77
CA SER A 84 15.28 -55.28 -0.76
C SER A 84 15.28 -54.61 -2.12
N LYS A 85 15.40 -55.37 -3.22
CA LYS A 85 15.25 -54.84 -4.59
C LYS A 85 13.87 -54.21 -4.81
N LYS A 86 12.81 -54.87 -4.35
CA LYS A 86 11.43 -54.34 -4.41
C LYS A 86 11.25 -53.09 -3.54
N GLN A 87 11.83 -53.04 -2.34
CA GLN A 87 11.79 -51.85 -1.48
C GLN A 87 12.56 -50.68 -2.09
N LEU A 88 13.75 -50.92 -2.61
CA LEU A 88 14.59 -49.90 -3.24
C LEU A 88 13.88 -49.24 -4.42
N SER A 89 13.18 -50.01 -5.27
CA SER A 89 12.43 -49.45 -6.39
C SER A 89 11.24 -48.59 -5.92
N LYS A 90 10.53 -49.00 -4.86
CA LYS A 90 9.48 -48.20 -4.23
C LYS A 90 10.03 -46.88 -3.67
N PHE A 91 11.14 -46.91 -2.94
CA PHE A 91 11.74 -45.70 -2.40
C PHE A 91 12.24 -44.75 -3.48
N LYS A 92 12.86 -45.26 -4.57
CA LYS A 92 13.25 -44.44 -5.72
C LYS A 92 12.05 -43.77 -6.39
N LYS A 93 10.95 -44.49 -6.59
CA LYS A 93 9.70 -43.93 -7.14
C LYS A 93 9.14 -42.83 -6.24
N SER A 94 9.07 -43.09 -4.93
CA SER A 94 8.59 -42.12 -3.93
C SER A 94 9.46 -40.86 -3.89
N HIS A 95 10.79 -41.01 -3.89
CA HIS A 95 11.74 -39.88 -3.94
C HIS A 95 11.54 -39.03 -5.21
N GLY A 96 11.38 -39.67 -6.37
CA GLY A 96 11.09 -38.98 -7.62
C GLY A 96 9.77 -38.18 -7.60
N LEU A 97 8.74 -38.68 -6.92
CA LEU A 97 7.48 -37.94 -6.71
C LEU A 97 7.69 -36.75 -5.77
N LEU A 98 8.36 -36.95 -4.63
CA LEU A 98 8.66 -35.88 -3.68
C LEU A 98 9.44 -34.71 -4.32
N LEU A 99 10.38 -35.02 -5.21
CA LEU A 99 11.11 -33.99 -5.98
C LEU A 99 10.21 -33.22 -6.95
N LYS A 100 9.23 -33.86 -7.58
CA LYS A 100 8.24 -33.18 -8.43
C LYS A 100 7.36 -32.26 -7.58
N ASP A 101 6.89 -32.75 -6.44
CA ASP A 101 6.08 -31.97 -5.49
C ASP A 101 6.87 -30.77 -4.95
N GLN A 102 8.17 -30.96 -4.67
CA GLN A 102 9.05 -29.86 -4.23
C GLN A 102 9.12 -28.75 -5.29
N LYS A 103 9.22 -29.11 -6.59
CA LYS A 103 9.21 -28.13 -7.69
C LYS A 103 7.88 -27.37 -7.75
N VAL A 104 6.75 -28.07 -7.63
CA VAL A 104 5.42 -27.44 -7.63
C VAL A 104 5.25 -26.50 -6.43
N LEU A 105 5.61 -26.95 -5.22
CA LEU A 105 5.55 -26.13 -4.01
C LEU A 105 6.44 -24.89 -4.10
N THR A 106 7.64 -25.03 -4.66
CA THR A 106 8.58 -23.92 -4.83
C THR A 106 8.02 -22.89 -5.82
N LYS A 107 7.48 -23.33 -6.97
CA LYS A 107 6.81 -22.44 -7.93
C LYS A 107 5.63 -21.71 -7.28
N GLY A 108 4.74 -22.43 -6.63
CA GLY A 108 3.59 -21.84 -5.92
C GLY A 108 4.01 -20.83 -4.85
N LEU A 109 5.10 -21.08 -4.13
CA LEU A 109 5.65 -20.14 -3.15
C LEU A 109 6.15 -18.85 -3.83
N THR A 110 6.88 -18.97 -4.94
CA THR A 110 7.37 -17.80 -5.68
C THR A 110 6.25 -16.95 -6.27
N GLU A 111 5.20 -17.58 -6.82
CA GLU A 111 4.02 -16.89 -7.35
C GLU A 111 3.23 -16.20 -6.24
N THR A 112 3.04 -16.88 -5.10
CA THR A 112 2.37 -16.30 -3.93
C THR A 112 3.14 -15.10 -3.38
N SER A 113 4.48 -15.18 -3.35
CA SER A 113 5.33 -14.07 -2.91
C SER A 113 5.21 -12.85 -3.84
N LYS A 114 5.27 -13.06 -5.17
CA LYS A 114 5.05 -11.98 -6.14
C LYS A 114 3.67 -11.34 -6.01
N SER A 115 2.64 -12.15 -5.75
CA SER A 115 1.28 -11.67 -5.51
C SER A 115 1.21 -10.81 -4.24
N LEU A 116 1.87 -11.23 -3.16
CA LEU A 116 1.96 -10.48 -1.92
C LEU A 116 2.62 -9.11 -2.13
N ASP A 117 3.73 -9.06 -2.85
CA ASP A 117 4.44 -7.81 -3.15
C ASP A 117 3.57 -6.85 -3.98
N SER A 118 2.90 -7.37 -5.01
CA SER A 118 1.98 -6.60 -5.85
C SER A 118 0.82 -6.02 -5.05
N SER A 119 0.16 -6.84 -4.23
CA SER A 119 -0.95 -6.38 -3.38
C SER A 119 -0.49 -5.39 -2.30
N SER A 120 0.68 -5.61 -1.71
CA SER A 120 1.27 -4.68 -0.73
C SER A 120 1.61 -3.33 -1.37
N SER A 121 2.13 -3.32 -2.60
CA SER A 121 2.36 -2.08 -3.37
C SER A 121 1.06 -1.33 -3.66
N LYS A 122 -0.01 -2.03 -4.08
CA LYS A 122 -1.33 -1.43 -4.29
C LYS A 122 -1.90 -0.84 -3.00
N GLN A 123 -1.75 -1.55 -1.89
CA GLN A 123 -2.19 -1.07 -0.57
C GLN A 123 -1.47 0.23 -0.19
N ALA A 124 -0.16 0.31 -0.37
CA ALA A 124 0.61 1.53 -0.12
C ALA A 124 0.12 2.72 -0.96
N LYS A 125 -0.17 2.48 -2.25
CA LYS A 125 -0.72 3.51 -3.16
C LYS A 125 -2.09 4.01 -2.70
N LEU A 126 -3.00 3.14 -2.26
CA LEU A 126 -4.30 3.56 -1.74
C LEU A 126 -4.19 4.36 -0.44
N VAL A 127 -3.28 3.97 0.45
CA VAL A 127 -3.00 4.72 1.69
C VAL A 127 -2.46 6.11 1.35
N ALA A 128 -1.55 6.22 0.38
CA ALA A 128 -1.04 7.50 -0.10
C ALA A 128 -2.15 8.37 -0.72
N LEU A 129 -2.99 7.78 -1.60
CA LEU A 129 -4.14 8.48 -2.20
C LEU A 129 -5.07 9.04 -1.13
N ARG A 130 -5.39 8.25 -0.09
CA ARG A 130 -6.21 8.72 1.04
C ARG A 130 -5.60 9.93 1.74
N LYS A 131 -4.27 9.93 1.96
CA LYS A 131 -3.57 11.07 2.56
C LYS A 131 -3.65 12.31 1.66
N HIS A 132 -3.44 12.15 0.35
CA HIS A 132 -3.52 13.26 -0.61
C HIS A 132 -4.93 13.84 -0.72
N LEU A 133 -5.98 13.00 -0.75
CA LEU A 133 -7.36 13.47 -0.76
C LEU A 133 -7.70 14.25 0.52
N SER A 134 -7.30 13.74 1.68
CA SER A 134 -7.51 14.45 2.95
C SER A 134 -6.75 15.78 3.01
N GLN A 135 -5.54 15.85 2.46
CA GLN A 135 -4.77 17.10 2.38
C GLN A 135 -5.43 18.10 1.42
N PHE A 136 -5.85 17.63 0.25
CA PHE A 136 -6.57 18.44 -0.73
C PHE A 136 -7.84 19.05 -0.12
N GLU A 137 -8.65 18.27 0.59
CA GLU A 137 -9.87 18.77 1.26
C GLU A 137 -9.55 19.89 2.27
N LYS A 138 -8.48 19.73 3.06
CA LYS A 138 -8.04 20.76 4.02
C LYS A 138 -7.61 22.05 3.32
N GLU A 139 -6.76 21.94 2.31
CA GLU A 139 -6.26 23.10 1.55
C GLU A 139 -7.39 23.79 0.79
N TRP A 140 -8.32 23.02 0.22
CA TRP A 140 -9.50 23.54 -0.46
C TRP A 140 -10.43 24.31 0.50
N ALA A 141 -10.67 23.77 1.69
CA ALA A 141 -11.45 24.43 2.73
C ALA A 141 -10.79 25.73 3.23
N LEU A 142 -9.46 25.78 3.33
CA LEU A 142 -8.71 26.98 3.69
C LEU A 142 -8.78 28.04 2.58
N ASN A 143 -8.52 27.66 1.33
CA ASN A 143 -8.54 28.58 0.19
C ASN A 143 -9.94 29.18 -0.06
N SER A 144 -11.01 28.38 0.10
CA SER A 144 -12.38 28.87 -0.06
C SER A 144 -12.80 29.88 1.03
N LYS A 145 -12.28 29.75 2.26
CA LYS A 145 -12.48 30.71 3.35
C LYS A 145 -11.69 31.99 3.13
N ASN A 146 -10.42 31.87 2.73
CA ASN A 146 -9.55 33.02 2.45
C ASN A 146 -10.08 33.89 1.29
N ASN A 147 -10.69 33.28 0.27
CA ASN A 147 -11.26 34.00 -0.87
C ASN A 147 -12.54 34.79 -0.51
N LYS A 148 -13.27 34.40 0.54
CA LYS A 148 -14.41 35.17 1.07
C LYS A 148 -13.96 36.37 1.89
N ASN A 149 -12.92 36.21 2.71
CA ASN A 149 -12.39 37.31 3.53
C ASN A 149 -11.73 38.40 2.67
N ASN A 150 -11.18 38.05 1.50
CA ASN A 150 -10.55 39.03 0.61
C ASN A 150 -11.54 39.84 -0.26
N LYS A 151 -12.81 39.41 -0.36
CA LYS A 151 -13.87 40.19 -1.05
C LYS A 151 -14.43 41.32 -0.20
N ASN A 152 -14.31 41.25 1.13
CA ASN A 152 -14.83 42.27 2.04
C ASN A 152 -13.84 43.44 2.26
N ASN A 153 -12.58 43.30 1.84
CA ASN A 153 -11.57 44.38 1.92
C ASN A 153 -11.51 45.28 0.67
N LYS A 154 -12.45 45.17 -0.28
CA LYS A 154 -12.64 46.17 -1.33
C LYS A 154 -13.63 47.25 -0.87
N THR A 155 -13.26 48.03 0.14
CA THR A 155 -13.92 49.32 0.42
C THR A 155 -12.89 50.45 0.49
N LYS A 156 -13.17 51.50 -0.29
CA LYS A 156 -12.53 52.83 -0.34
C LYS A 156 -11.04 52.89 -0.67
N VAL A 157 -10.72 52.92 -1.97
CA VAL A 157 -9.60 53.76 -2.43
C VAL A 157 -10.11 55.20 -2.46
N GLN A 158 -9.82 55.92 -1.38
CA GLN A 158 -9.98 57.36 -1.30
C GLN A 158 -9.02 57.99 -2.32
N ALA A 159 -9.54 58.80 -3.23
CA ALA A 159 -8.76 59.51 -4.23
C ALA A 159 -7.73 60.42 -3.53
N GLN A 160 -6.46 60.02 -3.52
CA GLN A 160 -5.38 60.92 -3.10
C GLN A 160 -5.01 61.83 -4.28
N THR A 161 -5.25 63.10 -4.03
CA THR A 161 -4.85 64.25 -4.83
C THR A 161 -3.34 64.26 -5.08
N ARG A 162 -2.99 64.45 -6.35
CA ARG A 162 -1.62 64.72 -6.81
C ARG A 162 -1.02 65.92 -6.05
N LYS A 163 0.09 65.73 -5.35
CA LYS A 163 1.05 66.80 -5.06
C LYS A 163 2.48 66.39 -5.44
N LYS A 164 3.20 67.41 -5.90
CA LYS A 164 4.35 67.39 -6.80
C LYS A 164 5.61 66.80 -6.16
N THR A 165 6.39 66.19 -7.05
CA THR A 165 7.78 65.78 -6.95
C THR A 165 8.70 66.85 -6.37
N LYS A 166 9.53 66.47 -5.38
CA LYS A 166 10.85 67.06 -5.17
C LYS A 166 11.86 65.92 -5.04
N LYS A 167 12.81 65.88 -5.98
CA LYS A 167 13.93 64.93 -6.02
C LYS A 167 14.88 65.21 -4.86
N THR A 168 15.31 64.15 -4.17
CA THR A 168 16.66 64.04 -3.62
C THR A 168 17.06 62.57 -3.62
N THR A 169 18.13 62.31 -4.35
CA THR A 169 18.92 61.08 -4.48
C THR A 169 19.54 60.68 -3.15
N THR A 170 19.48 59.38 -2.81
CA THR A 170 20.63 58.61 -2.30
C THR A 170 20.34 57.11 -2.39
N SER A 171 21.42 56.37 -2.64
CA SER A 171 21.56 54.98 -3.05
C SER A 171 20.96 53.91 -2.13
N ALA A 172 20.48 52.79 -2.71
CA ALA A 172 20.96 51.44 -2.37
C ALA A 172 20.28 50.36 -3.24
N LYS A 173 21.13 49.60 -3.96
CA LYS A 173 21.06 48.21 -4.47
C LYS A 173 19.68 47.52 -4.67
N PRO A 174 19.40 46.98 -5.87
CA PRO A 174 18.21 46.16 -6.13
C PRO A 174 18.44 44.70 -5.73
N ARG A 175 17.48 44.08 -5.05
CA ARG A 175 17.38 42.61 -5.01
C ARG A 175 16.25 42.17 -5.93
N GLN A 176 16.66 41.59 -7.05
CA GLN A 176 15.82 40.94 -8.04
C GLN A 176 15.12 39.71 -7.44
N THR A 177 13.92 39.53 -7.97
CA THR A 177 13.19 38.28 -8.22
C THR A 177 14.07 37.05 -8.42
N THR A 178 13.64 35.90 -7.90
CA THR A 178 13.40 34.65 -8.66
C THR A 178 12.86 33.58 -7.72
N ASN A 179 11.63 33.12 -7.96
CA ASN A 179 11.17 31.82 -7.48
C ASN A 179 11.60 30.75 -8.48
N ALA A 180 11.97 29.59 -7.91
CA ALA A 180 12.32 28.29 -8.48
C ALA A 180 13.81 28.09 -8.85
N PRO A 181 14.28 26.84 -8.85
CA PRO A 181 14.05 25.74 -7.88
C PRO A 181 15.41 25.20 -7.37
N ASP A 182 15.47 24.46 -6.27
CA ASP A 182 16.61 23.55 -6.13
C ASP A 182 16.31 22.26 -5.37
N THR A 183 16.77 21.18 -5.99
CA THR A 183 16.74 19.81 -5.51
C THR A 183 17.96 19.64 -4.62
N GLN A 184 17.79 19.26 -3.36
CA GLN A 184 18.90 18.71 -2.60
C GLN A 184 18.51 17.35 -2.01
N MET A 185 19.15 16.35 -2.62
CA MET A 185 19.50 15.07 -2.02
C MET A 185 20.12 15.30 -0.63
N THR A 186 19.71 14.51 0.35
CA THR A 186 20.53 14.26 1.54
C THR A 186 20.14 12.90 2.12
N GLU A 187 20.95 11.87 1.86
CA GLU A 187 21.11 10.77 2.82
C GLU A 187 21.78 11.32 4.09
N PRO A 188 21.57 10.70 5.26
CA PRO A 188 22.72 9.95 5.76
C PRO A 188 22.39 8.64 6.50
N ARG A 189 23.28 7.66 6.24
CA ARG A 189 23.99 6.76 7.16
C ARG A 189 23.23 5.94 8.21
N THR A 190 23.33 4.65 7.97
CA THR A 190 23.59 3.55 8.91
C THR A 190 24.35 3.95 10.18
N ASP A 191 23.87 3.49 11.34
CA ASP A 191 24.75 2.73 12.22
C ASP A 191 23.99 1.70 13.07
N SER A 192 24.62 0.54 13.14
CA SER A 192 24.18 -0.72 13.72
C SER A 192 24.38 -0.77 15.24
N ARG A 193 23.52 -1.51 15.98
CA ARG A 193 23.99 -2.45 17.02
C ARG A 193 22.91 -3.39 17.58
N ILE A 194 23.14 -4.68 17.29
CA ILE A 194 23.20 -5.82 18.23
C ILE A 194 22.01 -6.01 19.18
N TYR A 195 21.23 -7.05 18.89
CA TYR A 195 20.89 -8.05 19.90
C TYR A 195 21.12 -9.45 19.29
N ASP A 196 22.29 -10.00 19.60
CA ASP A 196 22.44 -11.44 19.75
C ASP A 196 21.51 -11.88 20.88
N ARG A 197 20.62 -12.83 20.58
CA ARG A 197 20.07 -13.71 21.62
C ARG A 197 19.98 -15.11 21.05
N THR A 198 21.12 -15.79 21.18
CA THR A 198 21.23 -17.24 21.29
C THR A 198 20.22 -17.73 22.32
N MET A 199 19.38 -18.69 21.92
CA MET A 199 18.75 -19.65 22.83
C MET A 199 18.96 -21.02 22.21
N ASP A 200 20.20 -21.49 22.31
CA ASP A 200 20.47 -22.91 22.49
C ASP A 200 20.28 -23.18 23.99
N GLU A 201 19.25 -23.95 24.32
CA GLU A 201 19.22 -24.73 25.56
C GLU A 201 18.73 -26.12 25.19
N THR A 202 19.68 -26.94 24.77
CA THR A 202 19.62 -28.39 24.92
C THR A 202 19.83 -28.72 26.39
N ILE A 203 18.83 -29.33 27.03
CA ILE A 203 19.08 -30.29 28.10
C ILE A 203 18.50 -31.61 27.63
N ASP A 204 19.43 -32.53 27.40
CA ASP A 204 19.24 -33.95 27.23
C ASP A 204 19.11 -34.61 28.62
N GLU A 205 18.62 -35.86 28.63
CA GLU A 205 18.90 -36.89 29.63
C GLU A 205 18.02 -37.00 30.91
N SER A 206 17.08 -37.95 30.87
CA SER A 206 16.93 -39.10 31.81
C SER A 206 15.81 -40.00 31.29
N THR A 207 16.09 -41.03 30.47
CA THR A 207 16.31 -42.44 30.87
C THR A 207 15.43 -42.99 32.00
N GLU A 208 14.69 -44.06 31.64
CA GLU A 208 14.41 -45.27 32.45
C GLU A 208 13.44 -45.14 33.65
N VAL A 209 12.55 -46.09 34.03
CA VAL A 209 12.35 -47.52 33.73
C VAL A 209 10.97 -47.94 34.33
N THR A 210 10.31 -48.95 33.72
CA THR A 210 9.27 -49.93 34.18
C THR A 210 8.33 -49.59 35.37
N SER A 211 7.03 -49.93 35.35
CA SER A 211 6.45 -51.29 35.19
C SER A 211 5.04 -51.27 34.60
#